data_AF-T0K684-F1
#
_entry.id   AF-T0K684-F1
#
_cell.length_a   1.000
_cell.length_b   1.000
_cell.length_c   1.000
_cell.angle_alpha   90.00
_cell.angle_beta   90.00
_cell.angle_gamma   90.00
#
_symmetry.space_group_name_H-M   'P 1'
#
loop_
_entity.id
_entity.type
_entity.pdbx_description
1 polymer ?
#
loop_
_entity_poly.entity_id
_entity_poly.type
_entity_poly.pdbx_seq_one_letter_code
_entity_poly.pdbx_strand_id
1 'polypeptide(L)'
;MTGIARPWLHKWVPYLKAIPCSPHKDLLAWIAWEIGAEQMFGHVAKAIARECRVNEEGEVLDTDGEPMRLNVYLDATGILDGIARARKNAVSSVFSPLRLYIQELFSGGGCSRERIVSKAECNNRVLGSVMMACKTAGIDPAPLISGTNPVYLGSISELHVQMQAMIVENRDGHDCNPIKQAKILALNVIDIEEMPSPVTQSQGEHMKKQKSISGWNRHCN
;
A
#
# COMPACT_ATOMS: atom_id res chain seq x y z
N MET A 1 14.79 -26.82 -10.21
CA MET A 1 14.82 -27.61 -8.96
C MET A 1 13.43 -28.11 -8.52
N THR A 2 12.35 -27.57 -9.07
CA THR A 2 10.95 -27.83 -8.66
C THR A 2 10.46 -29.28 -8.82
N GLY A 3 11.03 -30.06 -9.74
CA GLY A 3 10.71 -31.49 -9.86
C GLY A 3 11.12 -32.35 -8.66
N ILE A 4 12.19 -31.95 -7.94
CA ILE A 4 12.75 -32.71 -6.81
C ILE A 4 11.90 -32.56 -5.55
N ALA A 5 11.30 -31.38 -5.34
CA ALA A 5 10.47 -31.08 -4.18
C ALA A 5 9.06 -31.69 -4.27
N ARG A 6 8.65 -32.19 -5.45
CA ARG A 6 7.30 -32.69 -5.73
C ARG A 6 6.79 -33.76 -4.73
N PRO A 7 7.59 -34.75 -4.28
CA PRO A 7 7.14 -35.72 -3.28
C PRO A 7 6.91 -35.13 -1.90
N TRP A 8 7.43 -33.94 -1.60
CA TRP A 8 7.31 -33.30 -0.29
C TRP A 8 6.25 -32.18 -0.30
N LEU A 9 6.04 -31.58 -1.47
CA LEU A 9 5.13 -30.46 -1.66
C LEU A 9 3.72 -30.73 -1.13
N HIS A 10 3.15 -31.91 -1.40
CA HIS A 10 1.80 -32.27 -0.97
C HIS A 10 1.64 -32.27 0.56
N LYS A 11 2.72 -32.56 1.30
CA LYS A 11 2.73 -32.51 2.76
C LYS A 11 2.83 -31.08 3.28
N TRP A 12 3.46 -30.18 2.54
CA TRP A 12 3.68 -28.79 2.94
C TRP A 12 2.52 -27.86 2.56
N VAL A 13 1.77 -28.17 1.49
CA VAL A 13 0.67 -27.34 0.98
C VAL A 13 -0.32 -26.89 2.08
N PRO A 14 -0.81 -27.76 2.98
CA PRO A 14 -1.76 -27.34 4.02
C PRO A 14 -1.16 -26.29 4.95
N TYR A 15 0.13 -26.44 5.29
CA TYR A 15 0.86 -25.48 6.12
C TYR A 15 1.07 -24.18 5.38
N LEU A 16 1.51 -24.21 4.11
CA LEU A 16 1.75 -23.00 3.32
C LEU A 16 0.50 -22.12 3.17
N LYS A 17 -0.69 -22.72 3.08
CA LYS A 17 -1.97 -21.99 3.00
C LYS A 17 -2.35 -21.29 4.32
N ALA A 18 -1.78 -21.69 5.46
CA ALA A 18 -2.03 -21.11 6.77
C ALA A 18 -1.02 -19.99 7.14
N ILE A 19 -0.06 -19.67 6.26
CA ILE A 19 1.03 -18.72 6.50
C ILE A 19 0.79 -17.28 5.94
N PRO A 20 -0.43 -16.73 5.72
CA PRO A 20 -0.57 -15.32 5.35
C PRO A 20 0.08 -14.31 6.32
N CYS A 21 0.43 -14.73 7.55
CA CYS A 21 1.01 -13.88 8.59
C CYS A 21 2.51 -14.13 8.86
N SER A 22 3.26 -14.77 7.96
CA SER A 22 4.70 -14.99 8.22
C SER A 22 5.49 -13.68 8.27
N PRO A 23 6.49 -13.57 9.16
CA PRO A 23 7.50 -12.53 9.09
C PRO A 23 8.37 -12.65 7.81
N HIS A 24 8.64 -13.88 7.35
CA HIS A 24 9.45 -14.18 6.16
C HIS A 24 8.61 -14.21 4.88
N LYS A 25 8.00 -13.07 4.54
CA LYS A 25 7.15 -12.94 3.34
C LYS A 25 7.94 -13.09 2.04
N ASP A 26 9.19 -12.67 2.04
CA ASP A 26 10.13 -12.80 0.93
C ASP A 26 10.38 -14.28 0.56
N LEU A 27 10.63 -15.12 1.55
CA LEU A 27 10.81 -16.55 1.36
C LEU A 27 9.51 -17.21 0.87
N LEU A 28 8.37 -16.83 1.45
CA LEU A 28 7.08 -17.38 1.04
C LEU A 28 6.72 -16.99 -0.40
N ALA A 29 7.03 -15.75 -0.82
CA ALA A 29 6.87 -15.32 -2.20
C ALA A 29 7.75 -16.14 -3.14
N TRP A 30 9.02 -16.36 -2.80
CA TRP A 30 9.90 -17.21 -3.59
C TRP A 30 9.41 -18.68 -3.68
N ILE A 31 8.95 -19.27 -2.57
CA ILE A 31 8.39 -20.63 -2.58
C ILE A 31 7.16 -20.68 -3.51
N ALA A 32 6.24 -19.71 -3.40
CA ALA A 32 5.04 -19.63 -4.22
C ALA A 32 5.38 -19.50 -5.71
N TRP A 33 6.40 -18.71 -6.03
CA TRP A 33 6.96 -18.56 -7.37
C TRP A 33 7.47 -19.89 -7.93
N GLU A 34 8.35 -20.58 -7.20
CA GLU A 34 8.95 -21.85 -7.63
C GLU A 34 7.87 -22.92 -7.88
N ILE A 35 6.87 -23.02 -7.01
CA ILE A 35 5.85 -24.08 -7.13
C ILE A 35 4.71 -23.73 -8.10
N GLY A 36 4.67 -22.49 -8.62
CA GLY A 36 3.58 -21.99 -9.46
C GLY A 36 2.26 -21.78 -8.71
N ALA A 37 2.31 -21.44 -7.42
CA ALA A 37 1.15 -21.10 -6.61
C ALA A 37 0.75 -19.63 -6.82
N GLU A 38 0.24 -19.32 -8.02
CA GLU A 38 -0.06 -17.95 -8.49
C GLU A 38 -0.88 -17.09 -7.51
N GLN A 39 -1.95 -17.63 -6.94
CA GLN A 39 -2.78 -16.91 -5.96
C GLN A 39 -2.01 -16.57 -4.68
N MET A 40 -1.20 -17.51 -4.19
CA MET A 40 -0.37 -17.30 -3.01
C MET A 40 0.72 -16.27 -3.30
N PHE A 41 1.37 -16.36 -4.46
CA PHE A 41 2.40 -15.41 -4.87
C PHE A 41 1.84 -13.99 -4.95
N GLY A 42 0.68 -13.82 -5.62
CA GLY A 42 0.01 -12.52 -5.71
C GLY A 42 -0.42 -11.98 -4.36
N HIS A 43 -1.00 -12.82 -3.51
CA HIS A 43 -1.42 -12.42 -2.16
C HIS A 43 -0.23 -11.99 -1.29
N VAL A 44 0.86 -12.75 -1.29
CA VAL A 44 2.07 -12.42 -0.53
C VAL A 44 2.73 -11.15 -1.07
N ALA A 45 2.81 -10.98 -2.39
CA ALA A 45 3.35 -9.75 -2.98
C ALA A 45 2.50 -8.52 -2.58
N LYS A 46 1.17 -8.63 -2.57
CA LYS A 46 0.28 -7.58 -2.06
C LYS A 46 0.50 -7.31 -0.57
N ALA A 47 0.68 -8.36 0.24
CA ALA A 47 0.98 -8.23 1.66
C ALA A 47 2.31 -7.49 1.90
N ILE A 48 3.36 -7.82 1.13
CA ILE A 48 4.65 -7.10 1.18
C ILE A 48 4.43 -5.62 0.83
N ALA A 49 3.73 -5.31 -0.27
CA ALA A 49 3.47 -3.93 -0.68
C ALA A 49 2.77 -3.10 0.42
N ARG A 50 1.84 -3.75 1.15
CA ARG A 50 1.02 -3.16 2.20
C ARG A 50 1.75 -3.01 3.53
N GLU A 51 2.46 -4.03 3.97
CA GLU A 51 2.93 -4.15 5.35
C GLU A 51 4.40 -3.77 5.52
N CYS A 52 5.21 -3.90 4.48
CA CYS A 52 6.63 -3.57 4.57
C CYS A 52 6.87 -2.05 4.46
N ARG A 53 7.95 -1.62 5.10
CA ARG A 53 8.48 -0.25 5.03
C ARG A 53 9.41 -0.11 3.82
N VAL A 54 9.79 1.12 3.49
CA VAL A 54 10.78 1.42 2.45
C VAL A 54 11.89 2.33 2.97
N ASN A 55 13.08 2.24 2.39
CA ASN A 55 14.17 3.21 2.61
C ASN A 55 13.98 4.49 1.77
N GLU A 56 14.93 5.42 1.87
CA GLU A 56 14.92 6.68 1.15
C GLU A 56 15.01 6.50 -0.37
N GLU A 57 15.60 5.40 -0.82
CA GLU A 57 15.69 4.97 -2.21
C GLU A 57 14.38 4.37 -2.74
N GLY A 58 13.39 4.15 -1.87
CA GLY A 58 12.10 3.55 -2.21
C GLY A 58 12.12 2.02 -2.32
N GLU A 59 13.19 1.38 -1.84
CA GLU A 59 13.33 -0.07 -1.81
C GLU A 59 12.59 -0.66 -0.62
N VAL A 60 11.93 -1.80 -0.84
CA VAL A 60 11.18 -2.49 0.20
C VAL A 60 12.14 -3.16 1.18
N LEU A 61 11.90 -2.95 2.47
CA LEU A 61 12.69 -3.51 3.55
C LEU A 61 12.07 -4.80 4.10
N ASP A 62 12.92 -5.74 4.47
CA ASP A 62 12.53 -6.96 5.19
C ASP A 62 12.30 -6.70 6.69
N THR A 63 12.17 -7.77 7.48
CA THR A 63 11.94 -7.69 8.92
C THR A 63 13.15 -7.22 9.72
N ASP A 64 14.36 -7.38 9.16
CA ASP A 64 15.62 -6.96 9.77
C ASP A 64 15.97 -5.51 9.39
N GLY A 65 15.18 -4.90 8.49
CA GLY A 65 15.37 -3.53 8.00
C GLY A 65 16.29 -3.45 6.80
N GLU A 66 16.65 -4.59 6.21
CA GLU A 66 17.53 -4.66 5.04
C GLU A 66 16.73 -4.64 3.74
N PRO A 67 17.28 -4.10 2.64
CA PRO A 67 16.60 -4.11 1.35
C PRO A 67 16.31 -5.55 0.87
N MET A 68 15.04 -5.86 0.59
CA MET A 68 14.61 -7.20 0.11
C MET A 68 15.30 -7.63 -1.18
N ARG A 69 15.82 -6.67 -1.97
CA ARG A 69 16.62 -6.95 -3.18
C ARG A 69 17.91 -7.72 -2.89
N LEU A 70 18.39 -7.73 -1.64
CA LEU A 70 19.53 -8.56 -1.22
C LEU A 70 19.17 -10.06 -1.21
N ASN A 71 17.88 -10.40 -1.12
CA ASN A 71 17.41 -11.76 -1.36
C ASN A 71 17.43 -12.06 -2.87
N VAL A 72 18.57 -12.57 -3.34
CA VAL A 72 18.84 -12.88 -4.76
C VAL A 72 17.79 -13.81 -5.38
N TYR A 73 17.13 -14.66 -4.60
CA TYR A 73 16.11 -15.58 -5.10
C TYR A 73 14.79 -14.85 -5.40
N LEU A 74 14.41 -13.89 -4.56
CA LEU A 74 13.24 -13.06 -4.77
C LEU A 74 13.49 -12.03 -5.87
N ASP A 75 14.66 -11.40 -5.88
CA ASP A 75 15.05 -10.40 -6.88
C ASP A 75 15.02 -10.98 -8.30
N ALA A 76 15.50 -12.22 -8.47
CA ALA A 76 15.46 -12.94 -9.75
C ALA A 76 14.04 -13.15 -10.31
N THR A 77 12.99 -13.02 -9.49
CA THR A 77 11.60 -13.09 -9.97
C THR A 77 11.12 -11.80 -10.64
N GLY A 78 11.84 -10.68 -10.42
CA GLY A 78 11.44 -9.34 -10.87
C GLY A 78 10.19 -8.78 -10.17
N ILE A 79 9.76 -9.38 -9.05
CA ILE A 79 8.51 -8.98 -8.36
C ILE A 79 8.64 -7.66 -7.60
N LEU A 80 9.85 -7.30 -7.18
CA LEU A 80 10.11 -6.12 -6.35
C LEU A 80 9.70 -4.82 -7.05
N ASP A 81 9.90 -4.70 -8.36
CA ASP A 81 9.42 -3.56 -9.16
C ASP A 81 7.89 -3.48 -9.19
N GLY A 82 7.23 -4.64 -9.28
CA GLY A 82 5.79 -4.77 -9.20
C GLY A 82 5.25 -4.29 -7.85
N ILE A 83 5.90 -4.71 -6.77
CA ILE A 83 5.58 -4.34 -5.39
C ILE A 83 5.76 -2.84 -5.18
N ALA A 84 6.91 -2.28 -5.59
CA ALA A 84 7.20 -0.85 -5.48
C ALA A 84 6.16 0.00 -6.22
N ARG A 85 5.78 -0.42 -7.44
CA ARG A 85 4.72 0.24 -8.22
C ARG A 85 3.35 0.14 -7.56
N ALA A 86 2.93 -1.05 -7.12
CA ALA A 86 1.64 -1.25 -6.46
C ALA A 86 1.54 -0.36 -5.20
N ARG A 87 2.62 -0.32 -4.42
CA ARG A 87 2.76 0.52 -3.24
C ARG A 87 2.70 2.02 -3.57
N LYS A 88 3.45 2.49 -4.56
CA LYS A 88 3.43 3.90 -5.00
C LYS A 88 2.01 4.33 -5.39
N ASN A 89 1.29 3.47 -6.12
CA ASN A 89 -0.09 3.72 -6.52
C ASN A 89 -1.03 3.80 -5.30
N ALA A 90 -0.88 2.89 -4.35
CA ALA A 90 -1.64 2.87 -3.11
C ALA A 90 -1.39 4.11 -2.23
N VAL A 91 -0.13 4.49 -2.02
CA VAL A 91 0.20 5.72 -1.28
C VAL A 91 -0.36 6.95 -2.01
N SER A 92 -0.24 7.01 -3.33
CA SER A 92 -0.80 8.10 -4.14
C SER A 92 -2.32 8.17 -4.05
N SER A 93 -3.04 7.04 -4.04
CA SER A 93 -4.50 7.05 -3.95
C SER A 93 -5.00 7.54 -2.59
N VAL A 94 -4.24 7.26 -1.53
CA VAL A 94 -4.52 7.76 -0.17
C VAL A 94 -4.31 9.28 -0.06
N PHE A 95 -3.24 9.82 -0.64
CA PHE A 95 -2.94 11.27 -0.55
C PHE A 95 -3.64 12.14 -1.60
N SER A 96 -4.05 11.58 -2.74
CA SER A 96 -4.69 12.35 -3.83
C SER A 96 -5.88 13.20 -3.39
N PRO A 97 -6.83 12.71 -2.56
CA PRO A 97 -7.97 13.51 -2.11
C PRO A 97 -7.56 14.71 -1.27
N LEU A 98 -6.60 14.54 -0.35
CA LEU A 98 -6.08 15.66 0.45
C LEU A 98 -5.42 16.70 -0.43
N ARG A 99 -4.61 16.25 -1.40
CA ARG A 99 -3.90 17.12 -2.34
C ARG A 99 -4.87 17.92 -3.20
N LEU A 100 -5.85 17.27 -3.82
CA LEU A 100 -6.88 17.93 -4.63
C LEU A 100 -7.68 18.95 -3.82
N TYR A 101 -8.02 18.61 -2.58
CA TYR A 101 -8.74 19.54 -1.72
C TYR A 101 -7.89 20.74 -1.31
N ILE A 102 -6.64 20.54 -0.92
CA ILE A 102 -5.71 21.64 -0.60
C ILE A 102 -5.58 22.59 -1.80
N GLN A 103 -5.48 22.06 -3.01
CA GLN A 103 -5.49 22.86 -4.24
C GLN A 103 -6.80 23.64 -4.41
N GLU A 104 -7.94 23.03 -4.15
CA GLU A 104 -9.24 23.70 -4.17
C GLU A 104 -9.35 24.83 -3.14
N LEU A 105 -8.79 24.66 -1.93
CA LEU A 105 -8.71 25.72 -0.93
C LEU A 105 -7.93 26.93 -1.45
N PHE A 106 -6.77 26.69 -2.10
CA PHE A 106 -5.95 27.73 -2.69
C PHE A 106 -6.63 28.44 -3.86
N SER A 107 -7.40 27.72 -4.68
CA SER A 107 -8.21 28.30 -5.75
C SER A 107 -9.48 29.02 -5.24
N GLY A 108 -9.71 29.05 -3.93
CA GLY A 108 -10.87 29.69 -3.34
C GLY A 108 -12.16 28.89 -3.43
N GLY A 109 -12.13 27.58 -3.75
CA GLY A 109 -13.31 26.73 -3.94
C GLY A 109 -13.92 26.14 -2.65
N GLY A 110 -13.11 25.94 -1.60
CA GLY A 110 -13.43 25.09 -0.46
C GLY A 110 -14.71 25.37 0.36
N CYS A 111 -14.96 26.62 0.75
CA CYS A 111 -16.13 26.97 1.57
C CYS A 111 -17.33 27.39 0.70
N SER A 112 -18.47 26.71 0.86
CA SER A 112 -19.70 27.00 0.09
C SER A 112 -20.64 28.00 0.77
N ARG A 113 -20.34 28.48 1.99
CA ARG A 113 -21.24 29.33 2.78
C ARG A 113 -20.52 30.55 3.33
N GLU A 114 -20.94 31.73 2.88
CA GLU A 114 -20.65 33.01 3.53
C GLU A 114 -21.75 33.28 4.57
N ARG A 115 -21.50 32.98 5.84
CA ARG A 115 -22.47 33.30 6.91
C ARG A 115 -21.85 34.01 8.12
N ILE A 116 -20.59 33.74 8.45
CA ILE A 116 -19.94 34.29 9.65
C ILE A 116 -18.56 34.87 9.31
N VAL A 117 -17.79 34.19 8.46
CA VAL A 117 -16.46 34.63 7.99
C VAL A 117 -16.43 34.67 6.46
N SER A 118 -15.49 35.43 5.91
CA SER A 118 -15.27 35.43 4.45
C SER A 118 -14.85 34.04 3.96
N LYS A 119 -15.13 33.73 2.70
CA LYS A 119 -14.71 32.47 2.06
C LYS A 119 -13.20 32.24 2.20
N ALA A 120 -12.40 33.29 1.99
CA ALA A 120 -10.95 33.24 2.12
C ALA A 120 -10.50 32.93 3.55
N GLU A 121 -11.13 33.56 4.56
CA GLU A 121 -10.83 33.28 5.96
C GLU A 121 -11.19 31.85 6.36
N CYS A 122 -12.35 31.35 5.91
CA CYS A 122 -12.74 29.95 6.14
C CYS A 122 -11.72 28.98 5.52
N ASN A 123 -11.35 29.18 4.26
CA ASN A 123 -10.36 28.34 3.57
C ASN A 123 -9.01 28.34 4.30
N ASN A 124 -8.54 29.49 4.77
CA ASN A 124 -7.29 29.60 5.53
C ASN A 124 -7.36 28.84 6.86
N ARG A 125 -8.49 28.93 7.58
CA ARG A 125 -8.70 28.16 8.82
C ARG A 125 -8.70 26.65 8.57
N VAL A 126 -9.44 26.19 7.56
CA VAL A 126 -9.48 24.76 7.19
C VAL A 126 -8.10 24.28 6.76
N LEU A 127 -7.38 25.06 5.95
CA LEU A 127 -6.03 24.73 5.51
C LEU A 127 -5.08 24.58 6.71
N GLY A 128 -5.08 25.55 7.63
CA GLY A 128 -4.27 25.48 8.85
C GLY A 128 -4.62 24.25 9.70
N SER A 129 -5.90 23.94 9.85
CA SER A 129 -6.38 22.75 10.58
C SER A 129 -5.91 21.44 9.92
N VAL A 130 -5.97 21.35 8.59
CA VAL A 130 -5.45 20.19 7.83
C VAL A 130 -3.93 20.06 7.97
N MET A 131 -3.18 21.15 7.89
CA MET A 131 -1.71 21.12 8.08
C MET A 131 -1.35 20.65 9.48
N MET A 132 -2.07 21.13 10.50
CA MET A 132 -1.87 20.69 11.89
C MET A 132 -2.22 19.21 12.06
N ALA A 133 -3.31 18.73 11.45
CA ALA A 133 -3.68 17.32 11.47
C ALA A 133 -2.61 16.43 10.81
N CYS A 134 -2.07 16.83 9.66
CA CYS A 134 -0.96 16.13 8.99
C CYS A 134 0.26 16.05 9.91
N LYS A 135 0.69 17.20 10.46
CA LYS A 135 1.85 17.27 11.35
C LYS A 135 1.67 16.41 12.60
N THR A 136 0.47 16.42 13.19
CA THR A 136 0.13 15.62 14.38
C THR A 136 0.15 14.12 14.07
N ALA A 137 -0.26 13.74 12.86
CA ALA A 137 -0.21 12.36 12.38
C ALA A 137 1.19 11.92 11.90
N GLY A 138 2.21 12.80 11.97
CA GLY A 138 3.57 12.50 11.51
C GLY A 138 3.75 12.56 9.98
N ILE A 139 2.86 13.24 9.27
CA ILE A 139 2.91 13.42 7.82
C ILE A 139 3.36 14.85 7.51
N ASP A 140 4.40 14.99 6.69
CA ASP A 140 4.84 16.29 6.19
C ASP A 140 3.79 16.89 5.23
N PRO A 141 3.18 18.06 5.54
CA PRO A 141 2.22 18.69 4.66
C PRO A 141 2.86 19.43 3.47
N ALA A 142 4.17 19.70 3.47
CA ALA A 142 4.82 20.52 2.45
C ALA A 142 4.63 19.98 1.01
N PRO A 143 4.78 18.66 0.75
CA PRO A 143 4.52 18.10 -0.57
C PRO A 143 3.08 18.35 -1.05
N LEU A 144 2.09 18.18 -0.17
CA LEU A 144 0.68 18.38 -0.49
C LEU A 144 0.39 19.83 -0.91
N ILE A 145 1.02 20.80 -0.23
CA ILE A 145 0.93 22.23 -0.56
C ILE A 145 1.53 22.51 -1.93
N SER A 146 2.68 21.91 -2.25
CA SER A 146 3.33 22.05 -3.56
C SER A 146 2.61 21.30 -4.69
N GLY A 147 1.52 20.57 -4.39
CA GLY A 147 0.77 19.79 -5.37
C GLY A 147 1.42 18.45 -5.74
N THR A 148 2.36 17.96 -4.92
CA THR A 148 3.01 16.65 -5.05
C THR A 148 2.55 15.70 -3.93
N ASN A 149 2.88 14.41 -4.04
CA ASN A 149 2.59 13.44 -2.99
C ASN A 149 3.77 13.38 -2.01
N PRO A 150 3.51 13.22 -0.69
CA PRO A 150 4.56 12.97 0.29
C PRO A 150 5.36 11.71 -0.03
N VAL A 151 6.67 11.77 0.20
CA VAL A 151 7.50 10.57 0.29
C VAL A 151 7.15 9.89 1.61
N TYR A 152 6.69 8.64 1.54
CA TYR A 152 6.19 7.92 2.71
C TYR A 152 6.95 6.60 2.92
N LEU A 153 7.74 6.57 4.00
CA LEU A 153 8.68 5.49 4.31
C LEU A 153 8.06 4.36 5.17
N GLY A 154 6.98 4.66 5.93
CA GLY A 154 6.28 3.69 6.79
C GLY A 154 5.46 2.67 6.01
N SER A 155 4.76 1.73 6.64
CA SER A 155 3.88 0.80 5.92
C SER A 155 2.54 1.44 5.52
N ILE A 156 1.84 0.90 4.51
CA ILE A 156 0.49 1.37 4.15
C ILE A 156 -0.48 1.17 5.32
N SER A 157 -0.31 0.10 6.10
CA SER A 157 -1.07 -0.10 7.34
C SER A 157 -0.82 1.00 8.37
N GLU A 158 0.43 1.44 8.55
CA GLU A 158 0.75 2.59 9.40
C GLU A 158 0.13 3.89 8.84
N LEU A 159 0.20 4.10 7.52
CA LEU A 159 -0.39 5.28 6.87
C LEU A 159 -1.89 5.35 7.12
N HIS A 160 -2.57 4.21 7.05
CA HIS A 160 -3.97 4.12 7.37
C HIS A 160 -4.26 4.59 8.80
N VAL A 161 -3.51 4.07 9.79
CA VAL A 161 -3.68 4.46 11.20
C VAL A 161 -3.45 5.96 11.39
N GLN A 162 -2.39 6.51 10.79
CA GLN A 162 -2.09 7.94 10.82
C GLN A 162 -3.23 8.77 10.21
N MET A 163 -3.78 8.36 9.07
CA MET A 163 -4.91 9.02 8.42
C MET A 163 -6.18 8.99 9.29
N GLN A 164 -6.45 7.88 9.99
CA GLN A 164 -7.60 7.81 10.90
C GLN A 164 -7.46 8.72 12.12
N ALA A 165 -6.24 8.89 12.62
CA ALA A 165 -5.93 9.75 13.75
C ALA A 165 -6.05 11.26 13.42
N MET A 166 -6.08 11.65 12.15
CA MET A 166 -6.23 13.05 11.77
C MET A 166 -7.58 13.63 12.20
N ILE A 167 -7.55 14.76 12.91
CA ILE A 167 -8.74 15.51 13.35
C ILE A 167 -8.65 16.91 12.75
N VAL A 168 -9.60 17.27 11.89
CA VAL A 168 -9.80 18.67 11.45
C VAL A 168 -10.83 19.27 12.35
N GLU A 169 -10.42 20.23 13.17
CA GLU A 169 -11.38 21.05 13.90
C GLU A 169 -12.12 21.97 12.93
N ASN A 170 -13.44 21.98 13.02
CA ASN A 170 -14.29 22.97 12.36
C ASN A 170 -15.16 23.65 13.43
N ARG A 171 -14.60 24.67 14.09
CA ARG A 171 -15.20 25.33 15.27
C ARG A 171 -16.43 26.17 14.95
N ASP A 172 -16.66 26.50 13.67
CA ASP A 172 -17.67 27.47 13.26
C ASP A 172 -19.00 26.81 12.79
N GLY A 173 -19.15 25.48 12.94
CA GLY A 173 -20.35 24.76 12.50
C GLY A 173 -20.46 24.61 10.97
N HIS A 174 -19.37 24.85 10.25
CA HIS A 174 -19.26 24.57 8.82
C HIS A 174 -18.94 23.07 8.61
N ASP A 175 -19.43 22.48 7.51
CA ASP A 175 -19.14 21.08 7.13
C ASP A 175 -17.98 20.99 6.12
N CYS A 176 -17.08 21.97 6.15
CA CYS A 176 -15.88 22.01 5.30
C CYS A 176 -14.82 21.07 5.89
N ASN A 177 -15.03 19.76 5.78
CA ASN A 177 -14.12 18.73 6.30
C ASN A 177 -13.60 17.83 5.17
N PRO A 178 -12.38 18.08 4.65
CA PRO A 178 -11.81 17.29 3.57
C PRO A 178 -11.29 15.93 3.98
N ILE A 179 -10.99 15.76 5.26
CA ILE A 179 -10.34 14.55 5.75
C ILE A 179 -11.30 13.36 5.72
N LYS A 180 -12.62 13.59 5.73
CA LYS A 180 -13.61 12.51 5.66
C LYS A 180 -13.44 11.64 4.40
N GLN A 181 -13.26 12.23 3.23
CA GLN A 181 -13.09 11.48 1.99
C GLN A 181 -11.72 10.79 1.92
N ALA A 182 -10.67 11.45 2.40
CA ALA A 182 -9.34 10.83 2.52
C ALA A 182 -9.36 9.62 3.47
N LYS A 183 -10.08 9.69 4.59
CA LYS A 183 -10.28 8.56 5.52
C LYS A 183 -11.00 7.38 4.89
N ILE A 184 -12.03 7.64 4.08
CA ILE A 184 -12.75 6.57 3.35
C ILE A 184 -11.83 5.88 2.36
N LEU A 185 -11.05 6.63 1.57
CA LEU A 185 -10.14 6.03 0.60
C LEU A 185 -8.95 5.33 1.28
N ALA A 186 -8.46 5.87 2.40
CA ALA A 186 -7.49 5.19 3.25
C ALA A 186 -8.02 3.86 3.81
N LEU A 187 -9.34 3.69 4.00
CA LEU A 187 -9.93 2.40 4.40
C LEU A 187 -9.85 1.38 3.26
N ASN A 188 -10.18 1.77 2.03
CA ASN A 188 -10.18 0.87 0.88
C ASN A 188 -8.79 0.30 0.57
N VAL A 189 -7.74 1.10 0.78
CA VAL A 189 -6.35 0.70 0.49
C VAL A 189 -5.78 -0.25 1.56
N ILE A 190 -6.48 -0.47 2.68
CA ILE A 190 -6.13 -1.53 3.64
C ILE A 190 -6.51 -2.91 3.11
N ASP A 191 -7.60 -3.01 2.34
CA ASP A 191 -8.05 -4.31 1.87
C ASP A 191 -7.03 -4.85 0.88
N ILE A 192 -6.45 -6.00 1.21
CA ILE A 192 -5.44 -6.64 0.39
C ILE A 192 -6.00 -7.03 -0.97
N GLU A 193 -7.30 -7.30 -1.08
CA GLU A 193 -7.93 -7.62 -2.35
C GLU A 193 -8.03 -6.39 -3.27
N GLU A 194 -8.24 -5.20 -2.69
CA GLU A 194 -8.28 -3.91 -3.40
C GLU A 194 -6.88 -3.37 -3.75
N MET A 195 -5.81 -3.94 -3.19
CA MET A 195 -4.45 -3.54 -3.55
C MET A 195 -4.17 -3.83 -5.04
N PRO A 196 -3.54 -2.89 -5.77
CA PRO A 196 -3.11 -3.12 -7.15
C PRO A 196 -2.23 -4.37 -7.22
N SER A 197 -2.49 -5.24 -8.21
CA SER A 197 -1.69 -6.46 -8.38
C SER A 197 -0.22 -6.12 -8.66
N PRO A 198 0.73 -6.61 -7.85
CA PRO A 198 2.16 -6.49 -8.14
C PRO A 198 2.63 -7.43 -9.26
N VAL A 199 1.87 -8.48 -9.54
CA VAL A 199 2.26 -9.57 -10.45
C VAL A 199 2.00 -9.17 -11.90
N THR A 200 3.03 -9.31 -12.74
CA THR A 200 2.94 -9.04 -14.17
C THR A 200 2.39 -10.25 -14.94
N GLN A 201 1.98 -10.02 -16.20
CA GLN A 201 1.54 -11.11 -17.08
C GLN A 201 2.65 -12.16 -17.31
N SER A 202 3.89 -11.73 -17.52
CA SER A 202 5.03 -12.64 -17.75
C SER A 202 5.33 -13.51 -16.53
N GLN A 203 5.19 -12.96 -15.32
CA GLN A 203 5.25 -13.70 -14.08
C GLN A 203 4.12 -14.72 -13.97
N GLY A 204 2.89 -14.34 -14.35
CA GLY A 204 1.75 -15.27 -14.44
C GLY A 204 2.00 -16.44 -15.40
N GLU A 205 2.55 -16.17 -16.58
CA GLU A 205 2.92 -17.20 -17.57
C GLU A 205 4.00 -18.15 -17.05
N HIS A 206 5.03 -17.62 -16.39
CA HIS A 206 6.07 -18.42 -15.73
C HIS A 206 5.44 -19.35 -14.68
N MET A 207 4.61 -18.82 -13.79
CA MET A 207 4.00 -19.60 -12.72
C MET A 207 3.06 -20.69 -13.26
N LYS A 208 2.32 -20.43 -14.34
CA LYS A 208 1.53 -21.47 -15.02
C LYS A 208 2.41 -22.63 -15.50
N LYS A 209 3.60 -22.34 -16.03
CA LYS A 209 4.59 -23.36 -16.40
C LYS A 209 5.09 -24.12 -15.16
N GLN A 210 5.49 -23.42 -14.10
CA GLN A 210 5.95 -24.07 -12.87
C GLN A 210 4.89 -24.97 -12.25
N LYS A 211 3.63 -24.52 -12.24
CA LYS A 211 2.48 -25.25 -11.73
C LYS A 211 2.31 -26.62 -12.41
N SER A 212 2.58 -26.69 -13.72
CA SER A 212 2.54 -27.94 -14.48
C SER A 212 3.65 -28.92 -14.09
N ILE A 213 4.84 -28.39 -13.74
CA ILE A 213 6.03 -29.16 -13.36
C ILE A 213 5.89 -29.66 -11.92
N SER A 214 5.50 -28.77 -11.00
CA SER A 214 5.34 -29.04 -9.57
C SER A 214 4.15 -29.95 -9.27
N GLY A 215 3.10 -29.90 -10.10
CA GLY A 215 1.87 -30.65 -9.88
C GLY A 215 0.97 -30.06 -8.80
N TRP A 216 1.12 -28.77 -8.46
CA TRP A 216 0.37 -28.06 -7.41
C TRP A 216 -1.17 -28.26 -7.46
N ASN A 217 -1.75 -28.50 -8.64
CA ASN A 217 -3.19 -28.71 -8.81
C ASN A 217 -3.67 -30.17 -8.75
N ARG A 218 -2.79 -31.18 -8.74
CA ARG A 218 -3.23 -32.56 -9.02
C ARG A 218 -3.93 -33.28 -7.86
N HIS A 219 -4.03 -32.68 -6.67
CA HIS A 219 -4.52 -33.36 -5.45
C HIS A 219 -5.41 -32.48 -4.56
N CYS A 220 -6.13 -31.50 -5.13
CA CYS A 220 -7.16 -30.75 -4.39
C CYS A 220 -8.55 -31.14 -4.90
N ASN A 221 -8.98 -32.35 -4.57
CA ASN A 221 -10.38 -32.75 -4.38
C ASN A 221 -10.45 -33.50 -3.05
#